data_AF-A0A972MGG0-F1
#
_entry.id   AF-A0A972MGG0-F1
#
_cell.length_a   1.000
_cell.length_b   1.000
_cell.length_c   1.000
_cell.angle_alpha   90.00
_cell.angle_beta   90.00
_cell.angle_gamma   90.00
#
_symmetry.space_group_name_H-M   'P 1'
#
loop_
_entity.id
_entity.type
_entity.pdbx_description
1 polymer ?
#
loop_
_entity_poly.entity_id
_entity_poly.type
_entity_poly.pdbx_seq_one_letter_code
_entity_poly.pdbx_strand_id
1 'polypeptide(L)'
;MKVYERLLEKALSRGRGRLVEDARIGLGYTAVKLSDGRLGLAYTVLEEKKTCNLLEPEVYFANRPADLVARGFLSSNLLEAGVGLATINAILNQPREDFLREDPLELISLEPEDRVAMIGYFEPLARKLRGRVAELWVFERTEGRLAEALSETEMFTHLPEATVAIVTAVTLINKTFEEIISLLEGAREIILLGPSTPLEPEVFEGYPVSLLSGVLVKDEGILQPVSEAKGMRAFGPFIEKVSLRLK
;
A
#
# COMPACT_ATOMS: atom_id res chain seq x y z
N MET A 1 5.56 16.35 1.58
CA MET A 1 4.58 16.16 0.50
C MET A 1 5.20 15.62 -0.80
N LYS A 2 6.52 15.43 -0.87
CA LYS A 2 7.23 15.24 -2.15
C LYS A 2 6.91 13.89 -2.78
N VAL A 3 6.82 12.82 -1.99
CA VAL A 3 6.49 11.48 -2.52
C VAL A 3 5.09 11.46 -3.14
N TYR A 4 4.13 12.15 -2.53
CA TYR A 4 2.74 12.14 -2.97
C TYR A 4 2.56 12.88 -4.30
N GLU A 5 3.20 14.04 -4.44
CA GLU A 5 3.20 14.84 -5.67
C GLU A 5 3.91 14.10 -6.80
N ARG A 6 5.12 13.56 -6.55
CA ARG A 6 5.88 12.78 -7.55
C ARG A 6 5.08 11.58 -8.06
N LEU A 7 4.42 10.86 -7.16
CA LEU A 7 3.62 9.70 -7.52
C LEU A 7 2.44 10.11 -8.40
N LEU A 8 1.72 11.18 -8.03
CA LEU A 8 0.61 11.69 -8.81
C LEU A 8 1.09 12.17 -10.19
N GLU A 9 2.16 12.95 -10.27
CA GLU A 9 2.71 13.44 -11.55
C GLU A 9 3.04 12.30 -12.52
N LYS A 10 3.70 11.23 -12.04
CA LYS A 10 3.96 10.03 -12.84
C LYS A 10 2.67 9.40 -13.34
N ALA A 11 1.67 9.25 -12.48
CA ALA A 11 0.39 8.68 -12.85
C ALA A 11 -0.39 9.56 -13.86
N LEU A 12 -0.41 10.88 -13.69
CA LEU A 12 -1.06 11.82 -14.61
C LEU A 12 -0.45 11.72 -16.02
N SER A 13 0.88 11.67 -16.10
CA SER A 13 1.58 11.59 -17.39
C SER A 13 1.27 10.30 -18.15
N ARG A 14 1.20 9.16 -17.45
CA ARG A 14 0.97 7.83 -18.05
C ARG A 14 -0.52 7.46 -18.14
N GLY A 15 -1.38 8.11 -17.36
CA GLY A 15 -2.83 7.86 -17.31
C GLY A 15 -3.64 8.61 -18.37
N ARG A 16 -3.05 9.60 -19.05
CA ARG A 16 -3.75 10.45 -20.02
C ARG A 16 -4.40 9.62 -21.13
N GLY A 17 -5.65 9.95 -21.45
CA GLY A 17 -6.44 9.28 -22.49
C GLY A 17 -7.09 7.96 -22.07
N ARG A 18 -6.91 7.53 -20.82
CA ARG A 18 -7.59 6.36 -20.25
C ARG A 18 -8.81 6.80 -19.44
N LEU A 19 -9.82 5.94 -19.40
CA LEU A 19 -10.96 6.08 -18.51
C LEU A 19 -10.89 5.03 -17.40
N VAL A 20 -11.46 5.34 -16.24
CA VAL A 20 -11.85 4.32 -15.27
C VAL A 20 -13.11 3.64 -15.79
N GLU A 21 -13.00 2.37 -16.17
CA GLU A 21 -14.11 1.54 -16.64
C GLU A 21 -15.00 1.09 -15.48
N ASP A 22 -14.38 0.59 -14.40
CA ASP A 22 -15.08 0.13 -13.20
C ASP A 22 -14.25 0.50 -11.95
N ALA A 23 -14.95 0.78 -10.84
CA ALA A 23 -14.36 1.01 -9.54
C ALA A 23 -15.20 0.30 -8.47
N ARG A 24 -14.57 -0.64 -7.74
CA ARG A 24 -15.19 -1.39 -6.64
C ARG A 24 -14.57 -0.98 -5.33
N ILE A 25 -15.38 -0.40 -4.44
CA ILE A 25 -14.97 -0.04 -3.08
C ILE A 25 -15.49 -1.11 -2.13
N GLY A 26 -14.71 -2.16 -1.93
CA GLY A 26 -14.98 -3.19 -0.92
C GLY A 26 -14.57 -2.73 0.47
N LEU A 27 -15.02 -3.43 1.52
CA LEU A 27 -14.74 -3.04 2.92
C LEU A 27 -13.26 -3.18 3.31
N GLY A 28 -12.50 -4.04 2.63
CA GLY A 28 -11.05 -4.21 2.88
C GLY A 28 -10.17 -3.63 1.77
N TYR A 29 -10.61 -3.72 0.51
CA TYR A 29 -9.83 -3.30 -0.64
C TYR A 29 -10.70 -2.56 -1.64
N THR A 30 -10.07 -1.64 -2.36
CA THR A 30 -10.60 -0.94 -3.52
C THR A 30 -9.90 -1.43 -4.76
N ALA A 31 -10.66 -1.69 -5.83
CA ALA A 31 -10.15 -2.07 -7.14
C ALA A 31 -10.61 -1.06 -8.20
N VAL A 32 -9.70 -0.68 -9.09
CA VAL A 32 -9.98 0.20 -10.23
C VAL A 32 -9.54 -0.50 -11.51
N LYS A 33 -10.47 -0.61 -12.47
CA LYS A 33 -10.22 -1.10 -13.82
C LYS A 33 -10.17 0.08 -14.79
N LEU A 34 -9.12 0.16 -15.60
CA LEU A 34 -9.01 1.12 -16.68
C LEU A 34 -9.59 0.56 -17.98
N SER A 35 -9.95 1.46 -18.89
CA SER A 35 -10.52 1.13 -20.21
C SER A 35 -9.60 0.31 -21.13
N ASP A 36 -8.31 0.18 -20.79
CA ASP A 36 -7.35 -0.68 -21.49
C ASP A 36 -7.11 -2.03 -20.78
N GLY A 37 -7.97 -2.38 -19.81
CA GLY A 37 -7.94 -3.65 -19.08
C GLY A 37 -6.99 -3.68 -17.89
N ARG A 38 -6.19 -2.62 -17.66
CA ARG A 38 -5.30 -2.54 -16.50
C ARG A 38 -6.09 -2.42 -15.21
N LEU A 39 -5.60 -3.07 -14.16
CA LEU A 39 -6.24 -3.13 -12.86
C LEU A 39 -5.26 -2.75 -11.75
N GLY A 40 -5.75 -2.00 -10.78
CA GLY A 40 -4.99 -1.61 -9.60
C GLY A 40 -5.80 -1.82 -8.33
N LEU A 41 -5.07 -2.07 -7.24
CA LEU A 41 -5.63 -2.27 -5.92
C LEU A 41 -5.09 -1.22 -4.94
N ALA A 42 -5.90 -0.90 -3.95
CA ALA A 42 -5.49 -0.23 -2.73
C ALA A 42 -6.34 -0.74 -1.56
N TYR A 43 -5.86 -0.54 -0.34
CA TYR A 43 -6.66 -0.82 0.85
C TYR A 43 -7.78 0.22 1.00
N THR A 44 -8.95 -0.21 1.44
CA THR A 44 -10.04 0.71 1.78
C THR A 44 -9.92 1.12 3.24
N VAL A 45 -9.62 2.39 3.49
CA VAL A 45 -9.65 2.93 4.85
C VAL A 45 -11.06 3.44 5.13
N LEU A 46 -11.78 2.73 6.00
CA LEU A 46 -13.12 3.11 6.43
C LEU A 46 -13.02 4.12 7.56
N GLU A 47 -13.62 5.29 7.36
CA GLU A 47 -13.83 6.26 8.43
C GLU A 47 -15.22 6.07 9.04
N GLU A 48 -15.41 6.60 10.26
CA GLU A 48 -16.71 6.58 10.90
C GLU A 48 -17.78 7.22 10.01
N LYS A 49 -18.84 6.46 9.77
CA LYS A 49 -19.94 6.86 8.90
C LYS A 49 -20.76 7.96 9.57
N LYS A 50 -20.59 9.21 9.15
CA LYS A 50 -21.38 10.36 9.65
C LYS A 50 -22.78 10.47 9.03
N THR A 51 -22.96 9.96 7.80
CA THR A 51 -24.24 10.02 7.06
C THR A 51 -24.48 8.72 6.28
N CYS A 52 -25.61 8.57 5.59
CA CYS A 52 -25.87 7.41 4.73
C CYS A 52 -24.86 7.26 3.58
N ASN A 53 -24.23 8.34 3.15
CA ASN A 53 -23.18 8.36 2.14
C ASN A 53 -21.80 8.49 2.78
N LEU A 54 -20.83 7.73 2.29
CA LEU A 54 -19.42 7.86 2.68
C LEU A 54 -18.63 8.79 1.73
N LEU A 55 -19.21 9.10 0.57
CA LEU A 55 -18.72 10.03 -0.43
C LEU A 55 -19.84 11.00 -0.81
N GLU A 56 -19.51 12.19 -1.30
CA GLU A 56 -20.53 13.13 -1.77
C GLU A 56 -21.32 12.52 -2.96
N PRO A 57 -22.64 12.76 -3.06
CA PRO A 57 -23.49 12.17 -4.12
C PRO A 57 -23.04 12.48 -5.56
N GLU A 58 -22.27 13.53 -5.76
CA GLU A 58 -21.74 13.99 -7.04
C GLU A 58 -20.42 13.28 -7.42
N VAL A 59 -19.83 12.50 -6.51
CA VAL A 59 -18.58 11.78 -6.75
C VAL A 59 -18.87 10.47 -7.48
N TYR A 60 -18.44 10.43 -8.74
CA TYR A 60 -18.47 9.23 -9.59
C TYR A 60 -17.07 8.92 -10.09
N PHE A 61 -16.72 7.63 -10.17
CA PHE A 61 -15.42 7.18 -10.66
C PHE A 61 -15.51 6.52 -12.04
N ALA A 62 -16.54 5.71 -12.30
CA ALA A 62 -16.73 5.05 -13.59
C ALA A 62 -16.97 6.07 -14.72
N ASN A 63 -16.45 5.76 -15.91
CA ASN A 63 -16.46 6.61 -17.11
C ASN A 63 -15.82 8.00 -16.91
N ARG A 64 -14.93 8.16 -15.92
CA ARG A 64 -14.15 9.38 -15.71
C ARG A 64 -12.71 9.20 -16.21
N PRO A 65 -12.05 10.28 -16.64
CA PRO A 65 -10.63 10.24 -16.97
C PRO A 65 -9.80 9.73 -15.79
N ALA A 66 -8.94 8.75 -16.04
CA ALA A 66 -8.15 8.08 -14.99
C ALA A 66 -7.17 9.04 -14.31
N ASP A 67 -6.64 10.01 -15.05
CA ASP A 67 -5.80 11.08 -14.52
C ASP A 67 -6.58 12.00 -13.56
N LEU A 68 -7.86 12.29 -13.82
CA LEU A 68 -8.70 13.04 -12.89
C LEU A 68 -9.03 12.24 -11.64
N VAL A 69 -9.38 10.96 -11.77
CA VAL A 69 -9.66 10.09 -10.61
C VAL A 69 -8.40 9.90 -9.74
N ALA A 70 -7.23 9.76 -10.36
CA ALA A 70 -5.95 9.67 -9.64
C ALA A 70 -5.67 10.89 -8.75
N ARG A 71 -6.17 12.10 -9.09
CA ARG A 71 -6.02 13.30 -8.24
C ARG A 71 -6.68 13.15 -6.87
N GLY A 72 -7.70 12.29 -6.77
CA GLY A 72 -8.32 11.91 -5.49
C GLY A 72 -7.32 11.36 -4.49
N PHE A 73 -6.15 10.88 -4.94
CA PHE A 73 -5.05 10.48 -4.08
C PHE A 73 -4.63 11.58 -3.10
N LEU A 74 -4.74 12.87 -3.45
CA LEU A 74 -4.40 13.98 -2.55
C LEU A 74 -5.59 14.47 -1.70
N SER A 75 -6.76 13.84 -1.84
CA SER A 75 -7.95 14.18 -1.05
C SER A 75 -7.71 13.90 0.43
N SER A 76 -8.33 14.72 1.28
CA SER A 76 -8.41 14.45 2.72
C SER A 76 -9.42 13.36 3.05
N ASN A 77 -10.35 13.04 2.13
CA ASN A 77 -11.24 11.90 2.28
C ASN A 77 -10.47 10.62 1.95
N LEU A 78 -10.38 9.70 2.92
CA LEU A 78 -9.53 8.51 2.78
C LEU A 78 -10.06 7.49 1.76
N LEU A 79 -11.37 7.49 1.46
CA LEU A 79 -11.93 6.66 0.41
C LEU A 79 -11.55 7.19 -0.97
N GLU A 80 -11.64 8.51 -1.18
CA GLU A 80 -11.15 9.13 -2.42
C GLU A 80 -9.64 8.92 -2.58
N ALA A 81 -8.87 9.04 -1.49
CA ALA A 81 -7.44 8.78 -1.50
C ALA A 81 -7.13 7.31 -1.86
N GLY A 82 -7.92 6.36 -1.35
CA GLY A 82 -7.82 4.94 -1.67
C GLY A 82 -8.16 4.64 -3.13
N VAL A 83 -9.26 5.19 -3.66
CA VAL A 83 -9.62 5.06 -5.09
C VAL A 83 -8.56 5.70 -5.99
N GLY A 84 -8.06 6.88 -5.60
CA GLY A 84 -6.97 7.55 -6.30
C GLY A 84 -5.71 6.70 -6.35
N LEU A 85 -5.29 6.10 -5.22
CA LEU A 85 -4.13 5.22 -5.18
C LEU A 85 -4.34 3.92 -5.97
N ALA A 86 -5.54 3.32 -5.92
CA ALA A 86 -5.87 2.16 -6.75
C ALA A 86 -5.78 2.50 -8.25
N THR A 87 -6.23 3.70 -8.64
CA THR A 87 -6.10 4.22 -10.01
C THR A 87 -4.64 4.41 -10.40
N ILE A 88 -3.83 5.01 -9.52
CA ILE A 88 -2.38 5.16 -9.70
C ILE A 88 -1.72 3.79 -9.91
N ASN A 89 -2.04 2.80 -9.07
CA ASN A 89 -1.49 1.46 -9.20
C ASN A 89 -1.94 0.78 -10.51
N ALA A 90 -3.18 1.00 -10.96
CA ALA A 90 -3.64 0.51 -12.26
C ALA A 90 -2.83 1.11 -13.42
N ILE A 91 -2.44 2.38 -13.30
CA ILE A 91 -1.63 3.08 -14.32
C ILE A 91 -0.16 2.61 -14.28
N LEU A 92 0.43 2.50 -13.08
CA LEU A 92 1.87 2.38 -12.89
C LEU A 92 2.37 0.94 -12.69
N ASN A 93 1.61 0.05 -12.04
CA ASN A 93 2.06 -1.31 -11.71
C ASN A 93 1.92 -2.23 -12.93
N GLN A 94 2.77 -2.00 -13.93
CA GLN A 94 2.85 -2.80 -15.15
C GLN A 94 3.90 -3.91 -15.01
N PRO A 95 3.77 -5.03 -15.75
CA PRO A 95 4.78 -6.09 -15.76
C PRO A 95 6.18 -5.56 -16.09
N ARG A 96 7.18 -6.05 -15.35
CA ARG A 96 8.60 -5.78 -15.55
C ARG A 96 9.39 -7.08 -15.42
N GLU A 97 10.54 -7.14 -16.09
CA GLU A 97 11.41 -8.32 -16.07
C GLU A 97 12.18 -8.46 -14.75
N ASP A 98 12.50 -7.33 -14.11
CA ASP A 98 13.29 -7.24 -12.88
C ASP A 98 12.48 -7.46 -11.59
N PHE A 99 11.23 -7.91 -11.70
CA PHE A 99 10.43 -8.27 -10.53
C PHE A 99 10.91 -9.56 -9.86
N LEU A 100 11.17 -9.45 -8.56
CA LEU A 100 11.43 -10.56 -7.65
C LEU A 100 10.09 -11.16 -7.18
N ARG A 101 10.05 -12.47 -6.93
CA ARG A 101 8.82 -13.24 -6.65
C ARG A 101 8.88 -14.05 -5.35
N GLU A 102 9.99 -13.91 -4.64
CA GLU A 102 10.25 -14.50 -3.35
C GLU A 102 9.44 -13.81 -2.24
N ASP A 103 9.43 -14.43 -1.06
CA ASP A 103 8.84 -13.78 0.10
C ASP A 103 9.66 -12.53 0.48
N PRO A 104 9.05 -11.38 0.80
CA PRO A 104 9.78 -10.14 1.07
C PRO A 104 10.83 -10.26 2.18
N LEU A 105 10.62 -11.15 3.17
CA LEU A 105 11.60 -11.38 4.24
C LEU A 105 12.84 -12.14 3.77
N GLU A 106 12.77 -12.86 2.66
CA GLU A 106 13.91 -13.56 2.05
C GLU A 106 14.68 -12.66 1.07
N LEU A 107 14.13 -11.48 0.75
CA LEU A 107 14.73 -10.47 -0.13
C LEU A 107 15.50 -9.38 0.63
N ILE A 108 15.52 -9.47 1.96
CA ILE A 108 16.27 -8.58 2.84
C ILE A 108 17.22 -9.40 3.72
N SER A 109 18.30 -8.75 4.19
CA SER A 109 19.21 -9.38 5.14
C SER A 109 18.64 -9.27 6.55
N LEU A 110 18.13 -10.38 7.10
CA LEU A 110 17.58 -10.46 8.45
C LEU A 110 18.54 -11.25 9.37
N GLU A 111 18.89 -10.67 10.51
CA GLU A 111 19.81 -11.22 11.51
C GLU A 111 19.10 -11.42 12.86
N PRO A 112 19.53 -12.39 13.70
CA PRO A 112 18.95 -12.61 15.02
C PRO A 112 18.99 -11.40 15.96
N GLU A 113 19.95 -10.50 15.77
CA GLU A 113 20.13 -9.29 16.56
C GLU A 113 19.19 -8.16 16.15
N ASP A 114 18.40 -8.35 15.09
CA ASP A 114 17.54 -7.32 14.56
C ASP A 114 16.43 -6.90 15.51
N ARG A 115 16.23 -5.58 15.53
CA ARG A 115 15.02 -4.95 16.08
C ARG A 115 14.14 -4.56 14.91
N VAL A 116 13.01 -5.26 14.76
CA VAL A 116 12.12 -5.12 13.61
C VAL A 116 10.90 -4.30 13.99
N ALA A 117 10.67 -3.19 13.29
CA ALA A 117 9.43 -2.43 13.37
C ALA A 117 8.47 -2.85 12.25
N MET A 118 7.23 -3.17 12.61
CA MET A 118 6.16 -3.51 11.68
C MET A 118 5.02 -2.48 11.83
N ILE A 119 4.88 -1.60 10.85
CA ILE A 119 3.82 -0.60 10.78
C ILE A 119 2.68 -1.15 9.92
N GLY A 120 1.56 -1.44 10.57
CA GLY A 120 0.46 -2.25 10.06
C GLY A 120 0.71 -3.73 10.30
N TYR A 121 -0.30 -4.46 10.80
CA TYR A 121 -0.11 -5.85 11.22
C TYR A 121 -0.24 -6.86 10.07
N PHE A 122 0.89 -7.47 9.70
CA PHE A 122 0.96 -8.59 8.75
C PHE A 122 1.19 -9.90 9.49
N GLU A 123 0.11 -10.53 9.97
CA GLU A 123 0.17 -11.79 10.74
C GLU A 123 1.13 -12.86 10.16
N PRO A 124 1.13 -13.16 8.84
CA PRO A 124 2.05 -14.16 8.29
C PRO A 124 3.52 -13.80 8.47
N LEU A 125 3.89 -12.53 8.34
CA LEU A 125 5.26 -12.05 8.50
C LEU A 125 5.62 -11.97 9.99
N ALA A 126 4.72 -11.47 10.83
CA ALA A 126 4.94 -11.42 12.27
C ALA A 126 5.21 -12.82 12.85
N ARG A 127 4.47 -13.84 12.39
CA ARG A 127 4.72 -15.25 12.76
C ARG A 127 6.09 -15.76 12.33
N LYS A 128 6.61 -15.31 11.19
CA LYS A 128 7.95 -15.67 10.71
C LYS A 128 9.07 -14.94 11.46
N LEU A 129 8.77 -13.79 12.06
CA LEU A 129 9.75 -12.97 12.79
C LEU A 129 9.83 -13.33 14.28
N ARG A 130 8.70 -13.68 14.91
CA ARG A 130 8.64 -14.07 16.33
C ARG A 130 9.62 -15.23 16.61
N GLY A 131 10.58 -14.99 17.50
CA GLY A 131 11.62 -15.97 17.88
C GLY A 131 12.79 -16.09 16.89
N ARG A 132 12.82 -15.27 15.83
CA ARG A 132 13.91 -15.19 14.85
C ARG A 132 14.73 -13.90 14.93
N VAL A 133 14.20 -12.88 15.60
CA VAL A 133 14.81 -11.55 15.75
C VAL A 133 14.79 -11.15 17.22
N ALA A 134 15.65 -10.21 17.61
CA ALA A 134 15.81 -9.79 19.00
C ALA A 134 14.54 -9.11 19.52
N GLU A 135 13.95 -8.23 18.71
CA GLU A 135 12.72 -7.51 19.04
C GLU A 135 11.78 -7.42 17.83
N LEU A 136 10.48 -7.51 18.09
CA LEU A 136 9.43 -7.26 17.10
C LEU A 136 8.40 -6.29 17.66
N TRP A 137 8.42 -5.07 17.15
CA TRP A 137 7.49 -4.00 17.51
C TRP A 137 6.42 -3.86 16.45
N VAL A 138 5.16 -4.10 16.80
CA VAL A 138 4.04 -4.01 15.85
C VAL A 138 3.16 -2.83 16.22
N PHE A 139 2.90 -1.95 15.24
CA PHE A 139 2.01 -0.80 15.38
C PHE A 139 0.79 -0.98 14.49
N GLU A 140 -0.41 -0.97 15.05
CA GLU A 140 -1.65 -1.19 14.30
C GLU A 140 -2.76 -0.27 14.80
N ARG A 141 -3.37 0.48 13.89
CA ARG A 141 -4.47 1.42 14.18
C ARG A 141 -5.80 0.73 14.40
N THR A 142 -5.99 -0.44 13.79
CA THR A 142 -7.26 -1.17 13.84
C THR A 142 -7.42 -1.81 15.22
N GLU A 143 -8.28 -1.23 16.05
CA GLU A 143 -8.60 -1.78 17.37
C GLU A 143 -9.03 -3.25 17.30
N GLY A 144 -8.58 -4.05 18.26
CA GLY A 144 -8.93 -5.47 18.37
C GLY A 144 -8.25 -6.40 17.34
N ARG A 145 -7.50 -5.88 16.38
CA ARG A 145 -6.76 -6.70 15.40
C ARG A 145 -5.54 -7.39 16.01
N LEU A 146 -4.89 -6.74 16.98
CA LEU A 146 -3.78 -7.27 17.75
C LEU A 146 -3.77 -6.61 19.13
N ALA A 147 -3.90 -7.40 20.19
CA ALA A 147 -4.00 -6.86 21.55
C ALA A 147 -2.66 -6.29 22.04
N GLU A 148 -1.55 -6.88 21.60
CA GLU A 148 -0.19 -6.45 21.94
C GLU A 148 0.39 -5.38 21.00
N ALA A 149 -0.42 -4.78 20.13
CA ALA A 149 0.06 -3.70 19.27
C ALA A 149 0.44 -2.46 20.10
N LEU A 150 1.59 -1.89 19.77
CA LEU A 150 2.05 -0.62 20.30
C LEU A 150 1.25 0.53 19.68
N SER A 151 1.06 1.58 20.47
CA SER A 151 0.40 2.81 20.07
C SER A 151 1.25 3.62 19.10
N GLU A 152 0.62 4.54 18.35
CA GLU A 152 1.35 5.44 17.45
C GLU A 152 2.38 6.31 18.17
N THR A 153 2.08 6.76 19.40
CA THR A 153 3.01 7.57 20.19
C THR A 153 4.30 6.81 20.51
N GLU A 154 4.24 5.49 20.64
CA GLU A 154 5.41 4.65 20.89
C GLU A 154 6.34 4.55 19.67
N MET A 155 5.89 4.94 18.48
CA MET A 155 6.74 4.98 17.28
C MET A 155 7.94 5.91 17.47
N PHE A 156 7.78 7.06 18.14
CA PHE A 156 8.87 8.01 18.39
C PHE A 156 9.99 7.43 19.26
N THR A 157 9.70 6.38 20.03
CA THR A 157 10.70 5.69 20.87
C THR A 157 11.34 4.52 20.13
N HIS A 158 10.54 3.74 19.39
CA HIS A 158 10.99 2.47 18.83
C HIS A 158 11.51 2.57 17.39
N LEU A 159 10.91 3.41 16.53
CA LEU A 159 11.33 3.51 15.13
C LEU A 159 12.79 3.98 14.97
N PRO A 160 13.30 4.95 15.76
CA PRO A 160 14.71 5.34 15.67
C PRO A 160 15.70 4.21 16.00
N GLU A 161 15.26 3.24 16.80
CA GLU A 161 16.05 2.07 17.20
C GLU A 161 15.89 0.89 16.22
N ALA A 162 14.93 0.96 15.30
CA ALA A 162 14.64 -0.12 14.36
C ALA A 162 15.80 -0.29 13.36
N THR A 163 16.22 -1.53 13.20
CA THR A 163 17.27 -1.91 12.25
C THR A 163 16.67 -2.38 10.92
N VAL A 164 15.46 -2.94 10.97
CA VAL A 164 14.65 -3.35 9.81
C VAL A 164 13.23 -2.83 10.03
N ALA A 165 12.59 -2.32 8.97
CA ALA A 165 11.21 -1.87 9.03
C ALA A 165 10.34 -2.46 7.91
N ILE A 166 9.12 -2.83 8.28
CA ILE A 166 8.07 -3.27 7.37
C ILE A 166 6.93 -2.27 7.47
N VAL A 167 6.78 -1.46 6.42
CA VAL A 167 5.85 -0.33 6.40
C VAL A 167 4.69 -0.65 5.47
N THR A 168 3.46 -0.66 5.96
CA THR A 168 2.29 -0.79 5.11
C THR A 168 2.17 0.37 4.11
N ALA A 169 1.85 0.06 2.86
CA ALA A 169 1.57 1.08 1.85
C ALA A 169 0.26 1.86 2.10
N VAL A 170 -0.54 1.46 3.09
CA VAL A 170 -1.68 2.26 3.58
C VAL A 170 -1.23 3.61 4.15
N THR A 171 0.02 3.72 4.60
CA THR A 171 0.63 5.00 5.02
C THR A 171 0.61 6.07 3.91
N LEU A 172 0.56 5.67 2.63
CA LEU A 172 0.40 6.59 1.50
C LEU A 172 -1.03 7.13 1.37
N ILE A 173 -2.03 6.37 1.80
CA ILE A 173 -3.44 6.74 1.74
C ILE A 173 -3.76 7.75 2.84
N ASN A 174 -3.41 7.41 4.09
CA ASN A 174 -3.68 8.23 5.27
C ASN A 174 -2.61 9.30 5.57
N LYS A 175 -1.67 9.50 4.63
CA LYS A 175 -0.67 10.57 4.61
C LYS A 175 0.38 10.54 5.72
N THR A 176 0.63 9.39 6.31
CA THR A 176 1.65 9.22 7.37
C THR A 176 3.00 8.71 6.89
N PHE A 177 3.14 8.35 5.61
CA PHE A 177 4.37 7.73 5.08
C PHE A 177 5.63 8.55 5.37
N GLU A 178 5.66 9.84 5.02
CA GLU A 178 6.87 10.67 5.17
C GLU A 178 7.26 10.86 6.64
N GLU A 179 6.29 11.01 7.54
CA GLU A 179 6.55 11.12 8.98
C GLU A 179 7.16 9.82 9.52
N ILE A 180 6.53 8.68 9.23
CA ILE A 180 7.03 7.37 9.67
C ILE A 180 8.42 7.09 9.12
N ILE A 181 8.65 7.37 7.83
CA ILE A 181 9.94 7.13 7.18
C ILE A 181 11.03 8.05 7.75
N SER A 182 10.70 9.27 8.18
CA SER A 182 11.66 10.17 8.83
C SER A 182 12.16 9.65 10.18
N LEU A 183 11.40 8.79 10.84
CA LEU A 183 11.80 8.15 12.11
C LEU A 183 12.66 6.89 11.90
N LEU A 184 12.84 6.45 10.64
CA LEU A 184 13.51 5.19 10.28
C LEU A 184 14.87 5.41 9.60
N GLU A 185 15.50 6.57 9.75
CA GLU A 185 16.79 6.88 9.10
C GLU A 185 17.93 5.90 9.45
N GLY A 186 17.88 5.28 10.64
CA GLY A 186 18.84 4.28 11.09
C GLY A 186 18.59 2.85 10.59
N ALA A 187 17.41 2.58 10.01
CA ALA A 187 17.08 1.25 9.50
C ALA A 187 17.85 0.96 8.20
N ARG A 188 18.52 -0.18 8.15
CA ARG A 188 19.28 -0.60 6.95
C ARG A 188 18.39 -1.19 5.85
N GLU A 189 17.24 -1.74 6.24
CA GLU A 189 16.26 -2.34 5.33
C GLU A 189 14.87 -1.81 5.65
N ILE A 190 14.19 -1.24 4.65
CA ILE A 190 12.81 -0.75 4.78
C ILE A 190 11.99 -1.29 3.61
N ILE A 191 11.01 -2.12 3.93
CA ILE A 191 10.08 -2.70 2.99
C ILE A 191 8.79 -1.88 2.99
N LEU A 192 8.40 -1.30 1.85
CA LEU A 192 7.05 -0.77 1.64
C LEU A 192 6.14 -1.89 1.11
N LEU A 193 5.17 -2.32 1.91
CA LEU A 193 4.46 -3.59 1.71
C LEU A 193 2.95 -3.43 1.53
N GLY A 194 2.40 -4.16 0.56
CA GLY A 194 0.98 -4.46 0.45
C GLY A 194 0.39 -4.16 -0.94
N PRO A 195 -0.88 -4.54 -1.20
CA PRO A 195 -1.52 -4.30 -2.50
C PRO A 195 -1.58 -2.82 -2.90
N SER A 196 -1.55 -1.91 -1.92
CA SER A 196 -1.50 -0.47 -2.16
C SER A 196 -0.14 0.04 -2.66
N THR A 197 0.93 -0.76 -2.63
CA THR A 197 2.30 -0.32 -2.98
C THR A 197 2.39 0.04 -4.47
N PRO A 198 2.73 1.29 -4.82
CA PRO A 198 3.12 1.65 -6.18
C PRO A 198 4.50 1.06 -6.51
N LEU A 199 4.62 0.40 -7.65
CA LEU A 199 5.84 -0.26 -8.11
C LEU A 199 6.65 0.67 -9.05
N GLU A 200 6.90 1.90 -8.59
CA GLU A 200 7.60 2.94 -9.34
C GLU A 200 8.85 3.42 -8.56
N PRO A 201 10.04 2.83 -8.82
CA PRO A 201 11.29 3.16 -8.11
C PRO A 201 11.61 4.65 -8.00
N GLU A 202 11.50 5.38 -9.11
CA GLU A 202 11.90 6.80 -9.22
C GLU A 202 11.13 7.72 -8.23
N VAL A 203 9.91 7.33 -7.84
CA VAL A 203 9.10 8.10 -6.87
C VAL A 203 9.74 8.10 -5.49
N PHE A 204 10.39 6.99 -5.13
CA PHE A 204 10.97 6.76 -3.80
C PHE A 204 12.46 7.11 -3.72
N GLU A 205 13.04 7.66 -4.79
CA GLU A 205 14.41 8.18 -4.76
C GLU A 205 14.57 9.28 -3.70
N GLY A 206 15.62 9.14 -2.89
CA GLY A 206 15.90 10.02 -1.75
C GLY A 206 15.23 9.58 -0.44
N TYR A 207 14.40 8.53 -0.44
CA TYR A 207 13.90 7.89 0.77
C TYR A 207 14.73 6.64 1.11
N PRO A 208 14.78 6.21 2.39
CA PRO A 208 15.52 5.02 2.82
C PRO A 208 14.82 3.69 2.48
N VAL A 209 13.76 3.70 1.65
CA VAL A 209 13.09 2.48 1.19
C VAL A 209 14.05 1.62 0.36
N SER A 210 14.23 0.36 0.76
CA SER A 210 15.12 -0.60 0.07
C SER A 210 14.33 -1.57 -0.82
N LEU A 211 13.08 -1.88 -0.46
CA LEU A 211 12.25 -2.82 -1.19
C LEU A 211 10.81 -2.32 -1.31
N LEU A 212 10.29 -2.28 -2.55
CA LEU A 212 8.86 -2.12 -2.82
C LEU A 212 8.27 -3.52 -3.00
N SER A 213 7.33 -3.91 -2.15
CA SER A 213 6.64 -5.20 -2.27
C SER A 213 5.14 -4.96 -2.44
N GLY A 214 4.64 -5.24 -3.65
CA GLY A 214 3.27 -4.98 -4.05
C GLY A 214 2.65 -6.16 -4.79
N VAL A 215 1.66 -5.85 -5.64
CA VAL A 215 0.98 -6.85 -6.45
C VAL A 215 0.79 -6.37 -7.89
N LEU A 216 0.82 -7.32 -8.82
CA LEU A 216 0.29 -7.16 -10.17
C LEU A 216 -1.07 -7.85 -10.22
N VAL A 217 -2.09 -7.19 -10.78
CA VAL A 217 -3.38 -7.82 -11.03
C VAL A 217 -3.36 -8.45 -12.42
N LYS A 218 -3.58 -9.76 -12.50
CA LYS A 218 -3.51 -10.53 -13.75
C LYS A 218 -4.87 -10.81 -14.38
N ASP A 219 -5.94 -10.72 -13.58
CA ASP A 219 -7.26 -11.21 -13.94
C ASP A 219 -8.36 -10.32 -13.34
N GLU A 220 -9.36 -9.97 -14.14
CA GLU A 220 -10.48 -9.11 -13.72
C GLU A 220 -11.44 -9.78 -12.73
N GLY A 221 -11.36 -11.10 -12.58
CA GLY A 221 -12.06 -11.87 -11.56
C GLY A 221 -11.78 -11.40 -10.14
N ILE A 222 -10.73 -10.59 -9.90
CA ILE A 222 -10.46 -9.90 -8.63
C ILE A 222 -11.60 -8.96 -8.20
N LEU A 223 -12.39 -8.42 -9.13
CA LEU A 223 -13.45 -7.45 -8.84
C LEU A 223 -14.56 -8.06 -7.96
N GLN A 224 -14.84 -9.36 -8.13
CA GLN A 224 -15.85 -10.07 -7.35
C GLN A 224 -15.45 -10.23 -5.87
N PRO A 225 -14.31 -10.86 -5.49
CA PRO A 225 -13.91 -11.00 -4.11
C PRO A 225 -13.67 -9.64 -3.43
N VAL A 226 -13.26 -8.59 -4.16
CA VAL A 226 -13.21 -7.22 -3.64
C VAL A 226 -14.62 -6.74 -3.25
N SER A 227 -15.61 -6.91 -4.14
CA SER A 227 -17.01 -6.55 -3.89
C SER A 227 -17.64 -7.36 -2.74
N GLU A 228 -17.15 -8.58 -2.50
CA GLU A 228 -17.60 -9.47 -1.42
C GLU A 228 -16.77 -9.37 -0.14
N ALA A 229 -16.04 -8.27 0.04
CA ALA A 229 -15.24 -7.98 1.24
C ALA A 229 -14.22 -9.08 1.60
N LYS A 230 -13.66 -9.76 0.60
CA LYS A 230 -12.58 -10.73 0.81
C LYS A 230 -11.22 -10.02 0.92
N GLY A 231 -10.28 -10.68 1.58
CA GLY A 231 -8.90 -10.22 1.71
C GLY A 231 -7.90 -11.05 0.90
N MET A 232 -6.62 -10.76 1.11
CA MET A 232 -5.49 -11.34 0.35
C MET A 232 -5.49 -12.86 0.18
N ARG A 233 -6.04 -13.64 1.12
CA ARG A 233 -6.14 -15.10 1.00
C ARG A 233 -7.01 -15.54 -0.19
N ALA A 234 -8.04 -14.77 -0.54
CA ALA A 234 -8.92 -15.05 -1.68
C ALA A 234 -8.39 -14.47 -3.01
N PHE A 235 -7.43 -13.54 -2.96
CA PHE A 235 -6.95 -12.84 -4.15
C PHE A 235 -5.92 -13.64 -4.94
N GLY A 236 -5.29 -14.65 -4.33
CA GLY A 236 -4.17 -15.43 -4.89
C GLY A 236 -4.30 -15.84 -6.37
N PRO A 237 -5.46 -16.36 -6.83
CA PRO A 237 -5.63 -16.74 -8.24
C PRO A 237 -5.56 -15.57 -9.24
N PHE A 238 -5.79 -14.33 -8.78
CA PHE A 238 -5.96 -13.16 -9.65
C PHE A 238 -4.77 -12.19 -9.58
N ILE A 239 -3.80 -12.43 -8.68
CA ILE A 239 -2.67 -11.53 -8.44
C ILE A 239 -1.33 -12.24 -8.49
N GLU A 240 -0.29 -11.49 -8.84
CA GLU A 240 1.10 -11.83 -8.53
C GLU A 240 1.56 -11.01 -7.35
N LYS A 241 2.28 -11.61 -6.41
CA LYS A 241 3.10 -10.84 -5.46
C LYS A 241 4.45 -10.63 -6.11
N VAL A 242 4.90 -9.38 -6.14
CA VAL A 242 6.18 -9.00 -6.74
C VAL A 242 6.89 -8.01 -5.84
N SER A 243 8.22 -7.98 -5.93
CA SER A 243 9.04 -6.97 -5.30
C SER A 243 10.04 -6.34 -6.26
N LEU A 244 10.36 -5.06 -6.02
CA LEU A 244 11.44 -4.31 -6.68
C LEU A 244 12.43 -3.85 -5.63
N ARG A 245 13.70 -4.19 -5.85
CA ARG A 245 14.81 -3.68 -5.07
C ARG A 245 15.16 -2.28 -5.54
N LEU A 246 15.32 -1.33 -4.62
CA LEU A 246 15.71 0.05 -4.92
C LEU A 246 17.20 0.33 -4.65
N LYS A 247 17.84 -0.50 -3.82
CA LYS A 247 19.25 -0.41 -3.42
C LYS A 247 19.86 -1.80 -3.22
#